data_AF-A0AA42HBM9-F1
#
_entry.id   AF-A0AA42HBM9-F1
#
_cell.length_a   1.000
_cell.length_b   1.000
_cell.length_c   1.000
_cell.angle_alpha   90.00
_cell.angle_beta   90.00
_cell.angle_gamma   90.00
#
_symmetry.space_group_name_H-M   'P 1'
#
loop_
_entity.id
_entity.type
_entity.pdbx_description
1 polymer ?
#
loop_
_entity_poly.entity_id
_entity_poly.type
_entity_poly.pdbx_seq_one_letter_code
_entity_poly.pdbx_strand_id
1 'polypeptide(L)'
;MRELQGRVRQYYSAPRYIPSLNAANGSKRQQRSERREACLLLLNAILEFTDLASLRCGVPTSAGFISLTLDYLVQYTGLNIRRAERAMADLKRANLLTVSQPRQLQEDGSWRGLAAVKAVNALLFSAFGLHERLKHERDRAAKRLAKKAAKGGGTITEWSRNRLVIGRSATSRRSAESGSPRGIDLQTYQQARNELLLALKQTYPNMAAGECNAEAERILRSKLRA
;
A
#
# COMPACT_ATOMS: atom_id res chain seq x y z
N MET A 1 4.47 -9.96 -12.79
CA MET A 1 4.43 -8.52 -13.12
C MET A 1 5.37 -8.12 -14.25
N ARG A 2 6.69 -8.41 -14.17
CA ARG A 2 7.66 -8.04 -15.21
C ARG A 2 7.27 -8.41 -16.65
N GLU A 3 6.74 -9.61 -16.86
CA GLU A 3 6.28 -10.06 -18.19
C GLU A 3 5.13 -9.18 -18.74
N LEU A 4 4.13 -8.86 -17.91
CA LEU A 4 3.04 -7.98 -18.31
C LEU A 4 3.55 -6.57 -18.64
N GLN A 5 4.44 -6.01 -17.82
CA GLN A 5 5.07 -4.71 -18.08
C GLN A 5 5.83 -4.73 -19.43
N GLY A 6 6.54 -5.82 -19.75
CA GLY A 6 7.18 -6.01 -21.05
C GLY A 6 6.19 -6.01 -22.23
N ARG A 7 5.07 -6.73 -22.11
CA ARG A 7 4.03 -6.77 -23.15
C ARG A 7 3.34 -5.42 -23.34
N VAL A 8 3.01 -4.73 -22.24
CA VAL A 8 2.40 -3.40 -22.26
C VAL A 8 3.28 -2.37 -22.97
N ARG A 9 4.61 -2.43 -22.81
CA ARG A 9 5.55 -1.52 -23.49
C ARG A 9 5.49 -1.58 -25.01
N GLN A 10 5.07 -2.71 -25.60
CA GLN A 10 4.91 -2.84 -27.06
C GLN A 10 3.92 -1.83 -27.65
N TYR A 11 2.98 -1.33 -26.84
CA TYR A 11 2.04 -0.29 -27.22
C TYR A 11 2.72 1.00 -27.70
N TYR A 12 3.92 1.32 -27.20
CA TYR A 12 4.63 2.53 -27.62
C TYR A 12 4.89 2.53 -29.12
N SER A 13 5.45 1.45 -29.65
CA SER A 13 5.76 1.33 -31.08
C SER A 13 4.54 0.91 -31.90
N ALA A 14 3.67 0.07 -31.33
CA ALA A 14 2.54 -0.53 -32.03
C ALA A 14 1.23 -0.38 -31.25
N PRO A 15 0.45 0.70 -31.46
CA PRO A 15 -0.79 0.96 -30.71
C PRO A 15 -1.86 -0.13 -30.83
N ARG A 16 -1.77 -0.98 -31.85
CA ARG A 16 -2.64 -2.15 -32.06
C ARG A 16 -2.63 -3.17 -30.91
N TYR A 17 -1.60 -3.18 -30.06
CA TYR A 17 -1.54 -4.08 -28.90
C TYR A 17 -2.52 -3.69 -27.79
N ILE A 18 -2.91 -2.41 -27.72
CA ILE A 18 -3.95 -1.94 -26.78
C ILE A 18 -4.88 -0.97 -27.53
N PRO A 19 -5.76 -1.48 -28.42
CA PRO A 19 -6.62 -0.63 -29.25
C PRO A 19 -7.52 0.30 -28.44
N SER A 20 -8.00 -0.15 -27.29
CA SER A 20 -8.83 0.65 -26.39
C SER A 20 -8.11 1.88 -25.86
N LEU A 21 -6.79 1.79 -25.62
CA LEU A 21 -5.97 2.92 -25.17
C LEU A 21 -5.69 3.90 -26.32
N ASN A 22 -5.50 3.40 -27.54
CA ASN A 22 -5.34 4.26 -28.71
C ASN A 22 -6.63 5.06 -28.97
N ALA A 23 -7.79 4.39 -28.86
CA ALA A 23 -9.10 5.02 -29.00
C ALA A 23 -9.45 5.97 -27.84
N ALA A 24 -8.81 5.83 -26.68
CA ALA A 24 -9.07 6.68 -25.52
C ALA A 24 -8.69 8.15 -25.74
N ASN A 25 -7.94 8.47 -26.79
CA ASN A 25 -7.55 9.84 -27.12
C ASN A 25 -8.72 10.74 -27.59
N GLY A 26 -9.88 10.17 -27.92
CA GLY A 26 -11.06 10.88 -28.43
C GLY A 26 -10.95 11.32 -29.89
N SER A 27 -10.06 10.72 -30.66
CA SER A 27 -9.77 11.08 -32.06
C SER A 27 -9.79 9.85 -32.96
N LYS A 28 -10.19 10.03 -34.23
CA LYS A 28 -10.01 9.01 -35.27
C LYS A 28 -8.53 8.77 -35.61
N ARG A 29 -7.65 9.73 -35.27
CA ARG A 29 -6.21 9.62 -35.51
C ARG A 29 -5.54 8.79 -34.41
N GLN A 30 -4.41 8.17 -34.75
CA GLN A 30 -3.55 7.48 -33.79
C GLN A 30 -3.11 8.43 -32.66
N GLN A 31 -3.04 7.90 -31.43
CA GLN A 31 -2.51 8.62 -30.29
C GLN A 31 -1.03 8.99 -30.52
N ARG A 32 -0.70 10.28 -30.30
CA ARG A 32 0.68 10.78 -30.42
C ARG A 32 1.64 10.05 -29.47
N SER A 33 2.91 9.93 -29.87
CA SER A 33 3.96 9.22 -29.11
C SER A 33 4.12 9.72 -27.68
N GLU A 34 4.09 11.03 -27.44
CA GLU A 34 4.30 11.63 -26.11
C GLU A 34 3.15 11.32 -25.14
N ARG A 35 1.94 11.15 -25.69
CA ARG A 35 0.75 10.76 -24.92
C ARG A 35 0.75 9.25 -24.65
N ARG A 36 1.19 8.44 -25.61
CA ARG A 36 1.42 6.99 -25.42
C ARG A 36 2.47 6.74 -24.35
N GLU A 37 3.59 7.44 -24.42
CA GLU A 37 4.66 7.39 -23.41
C GLU A 37 4.13 7.73 -22.01
N ALA A 38 3.40 8.83 -21.86
CA ALA A 38 2.82 9.21 -20.56
C ALA A 38 1.89 8.13 -19.98
N CYS A 39 1.05 7.51 -20.81
CA CYS A 39 0.20 6.40 -20.40
C CYS A 39 1.03 5.19 -19.94
N LEU A 40 2.11 4.87 -20.65
CA LEU A 40 2.98 3.73 -20.33
C LEU A 40 3.82 3.95 -19.08
N LEU A 41 4.36 5.14 -18.87
CA LEU A 41 5.10 5.48 -17.66
C LEU A 41 4.20 5.35 -16.43
N LEU A 42 3.00 5.95 -16.48
CA LEU A 42 2.06 5.87 -15.37
C LEU A 42 1.54 4.45 -15.14
N LEU A 43 1.18 3.73 -16.20
CA LEU A 43 0.72 2.34 -16.09
C LEU A 43 1.82 1.44 -15.51
N ASN A 44 3.07 1.58 -15.95
CA ASN A 44 4.17 0.80 -15.39
C ASN A 44 4.40 1.10 -13.90
N ALA A 45 4.33 2.37 -13.48
CA ALA A 45 4.41 2.73 -12.07
C ALA A 45 3.27 2.09 -11.26
N ILE A 46 2.04 2.12 -11.77
CA ILE A 46 0.89 1.47 -11.12
C ILE A 46 1.09 -0.05 -11.02
N LEU A 47 1.53 -0.69 -12.10
CA LEU A 47 1.80 -2.13 -12.14
C LEU A 47 2.89 -2.54 -11.15
N GLU A 48 3.91 -1.70 -10.95
CA GLU A 48 4.98 -1.96 -9.99
C GLU A 48 4.45 -2.06 -8.55
N PHE A 49 3.51 -1.19 -8.18
CA PHE A 49 2.88 -1.17 -6.87
C PHE A 49 1.54 -1.92 -6.83
N THR A 50 1.26 -2.78 -7.82
CA THR A 50 0.01 -3.56 -7.83
C THR A 50 0.16 -4.84 -7.02
N ASP A 51 -0.66 -4.98 -5.98
CA ASP A 51 -0.83 -6.25 -5.28
C ASP A 51 -1.63 -7.22 -6.17
N LEU A 52 -1.03 -8.35 -6.54
CA LEU A 52 -1.64 -9.32 -7.46
C LEU A 52 -2.92 -9.96 -6.91
N ALA A 53 -3.07 -10.06 -5.60
CA ALA A 53 -4.23 -10.68 -4.98
C ALA A 53 -5.49 -9.81 -5.12
N SER A 54 -5.37 -8.51 -4.82
CA SER A 54 -6.46 -7.54 -4.89
C SER A 54 -6.54 -6.78 -6.20
N LEU A 55 -5.47 -6.83 -7.02
CA LEU A 55 -5.21 -5.97 -8.19
C LEU A 55 -5.17 -4.47 -7.87
N ARG A 56 -5.10 -4.10 -6.59
CA ARG A 56 -5.07 -2.69 -6.17
C ARG A 56 -3.64 -2.19 -6.15
N CYS A 57 -3.48 -0.93 -6.57
CA CYS A 57 -2.24 -0.18 -6.47
C CYS A 57 -2.07 0.35 -5.05
N GLY A 58 -1.11 -0.18 -4.32
CA GLY A 58 -0.95 0.11 -2.91
C GLY A 58 0.00 -0.82 -2.20
N VAL A 59 0.22 -0.53 -0.92
CA VAL A 59 1.09 -1.33 -0.06
C VAL A 59 0.26 -1.97 1.05
N PRO A 60 0.28 -3.30 1.19
CA PRO A 60 -0.32 -3.97 2.34
C PRO A 60 0.51 -3.67 3.59
N THR A 61 -0.16 -3.23 4.66
CA THR A 61 0.42 -2.95 5.97
C THR A 61 -0.22 -3.83 7.05
N SER A 62 0.36 -3.84 8.25
CA SER A 62 -0.23 -4.53 9.40
C SER A 62 -1.64 -4.03 9.71
N ALA A 63 -1.86 -2.72 9.61
CA ALA A 63 -3.13 -2.04 9.87
C ALA A 63 -4.15 -2.11 8.72
N GLY A 64 -3.74 -2.43 7.49
CA GLY A 64 -4.67 -2.43 6.35
C GLY A 64 -3.99 -2.39 5.00
N PHE A 65 -4.65 -1.80 4.02
CA PHE A 65 -4.09 -1.58 2.68
C PHE A 65 -4.04 -0.10 2.39
N ILE A 66 -2.85 0.44 2.15
CA ILE A 66 -2.67 1.86 1.86
C ILE A 66 -2.61 2.04 0.35
N SER A 67 -3.63 2.72 -0.21
CA SER A 67 -3.66 3.03 -1.65
C SER A 67 -2.74 4.20 -1.96
N LEU A 68 -1.94 4.08 -3.03
CA LEU A 68 -1.03 5.16 -3.41
C LEU A 68 -1.78 6.30 -4.10
N THR A 69 -1.42 7.54 -3.77
CA THR A 69 -1.95 8.75 -4.42
C THR A 69 -1.36 8.93 -5.82
N LEU A 70 -1.99 9.74 -6.66
CA LEU A 70 -1.42 10.07 -7.97
C LEU A 70 -0.11 10.84 -7.79
N ASP A 71 -0.06 11.80 -6.85
CA ASP A 71 1.13 12.61 -6.59
C ASP A 71 2.35 11.75 -6.22
N TYR A 72 2.14 10.70 -5.43
CA TYR A 72 3.20 9.76 -5.09
C TYR A 72 3.66 8.95 -6.31
N LEU A 73 2.73 8.43 -7.11
CA LEU A 73 3.07 7.68 -8.33
C LEU A 73 3.84 8.53 -9.34
N VAL A 74 3.53 9.82 -9.44
CA VAL A 74 4.18 10.75 -10.37
C VAL A 74 5.69 10.86 -10.11
N GLN A 75 6.13 10.75 -8.86
CA GLN A 75 7.55 10.80 -8.49
C GLN A 75 8.39 9.72 -9.20
N TYR A 76 7.78 8.58 -9.53
CA TYR A 76 8.44 7.47 -10.24
C TYR A 76 8.41 7.59 -11.77
N THR A 77 7.67 8.57 -12.30
CA THR A 77 7.43 8.70 -13.74
C THR A 77 8.14 9.89 -14.39
N GLY A 78 8.55 10.89 -13.59
CA GLY A 78 9.08 12.16 -14.11
C GLY A 78 8.06 13.00 -14.88
N LEU A 79 6.77 12.63 -14.86
CA LEU A 79 5.71 13.38 -15.53
C LEU A 79 5.33 14.62 -14.72
N ASN A 80 4.91 15.69 -15.40
CA ASN A 80 4.14 16.75 -14.73
C ASN A 80 2.76 16.20 -14.32
N ILE A 81 2.22 16.68 -13.19
CA ILE A 81 0.92 16.24 -12.66
C ILE A 81 -0.22 16.32 -13.68
N ARG A 82 -0.32 17.38 -14.49
CA ARG A 82 -1.36 17.52 -15.53
C ARG A 82 -1.24 16.47 -16.64
N ARG A 83 0.00 16.06 -16.97
CA ARG A 83 0.22 14.95 -17.92
C ARG A 83 -0.19 13.61 -17.30
N ALA A 84 0.10 13.42 -16.01
CA ALA A 84 -0.27 12.22 -15.28
C ALA A 84 -1.79 12.10 -15.10
N GLU A 85 -2.50 13.19 -14.80
CA GLU A 85 -3.97 13.22 -14.75
C GLU A 85 -4.59 12.82 -16.09
N ARG A 86 -4.07 13.38 -17.19
CA ARG A 86 -4.53 13.03 -18.54
C ARG A 86 -4.27 11.56 -18.86
N ALA A 87 -3.08 11.05 -18.53
CA ALA A 87 -2.75 9.64 -18.69
C ALA A 87 -3.68 8.75 -17.85
N MET A 88 -3.95 9.11 -16.59
CA MET A 88 -4.89 8.39 -15.73
C MET A 88 -6.30 8.35 -16.36
N ALA A 89 -6.78 9.48 -16.91
CA ALA A 89 -8.07 9.53 -17.59
C ALA A 89 -8.13 8.62 -18.82
N ASP A 90 -7.05 8.54 -19.59
CA ASP A 90 -6.96 7.65 -20.75
C ASP A 90 -6.93 6.17 -20.34
N LEU A 91 -6.15 5.82 -19.32
CA LEU A 91 -6.09 4.47 -18.78
C LEU A 91 -7.46 4.01 -18.24
N LYS A 92 -8.22 4.92 -17.59
CA LYS A 92 -9.59 4.66 -17.16
C LYS A 92 -10.53 4.45 -18.35
N ARG A 93 -10.49 5.35 -19.34
CA ARG A 93 -11.37 5.26 -20.53
C ARG A 93 -11.09 4.00 -21.36
N ALA A 94 -9.85 3.54 -21.37
CA ALA A 94 -9.41 2.31 -22.02
C ALA A 94 -9.79 1.02 -21.26
N ASN A 95 -10.46 1.16 -20.10
CA ASN A 95 -10.83 0.07 -19.19
C ASN A 95 -9.62 -0.74 -18.67
N LEU A 96 -8.44 -0.13 -18.62
CA LEU A 96 -7.23 -0.76 -18.08
C LEU A 96 -7.19 -0.66 -16.55
N LEU A 97 -7.78 0.40 -16.00
CA LEU A 97 -7.87 0.68 -14.58
C LEU A 97 -9.28 1.09 -14.19
N THR A 98 -9.69 0.71 -12.98
CA THR A 98 -10.80 1.35 -12.28
C THR A 98 -10.26 2.24 -11.17
N VAL A 99 -10.91 3.37 -10.93
CA VAL A 99 -10.52 4.31 -9.88
C VAL A 99 -11.75 4.71 -9.09
N SER A 100 -11.77 4.42 -7.79
CA SER A 100 -12.81 4.83 -6.86
C SER A 100 -12.22 5.69 -5.74
N GLN A 101 -12.93 6.73 -5.31
CA GLN A 101 -12.48 7.62 -4.24
C GLN A 101 -13.24 7.27 -2.96
N PRO A 102 -12.62 6.58 -1.99
CA PRO A 102 -13.26 6.33 -0.71
C PRO A 102 -13.38 7.63 0.09
N ARG A 103 -14.42 7.68 0.94
CA ARG A 103 -14.69 8.79 1.86
C ARG A 103 -14.95 8.24 3.24
N GLN A 104 -14.53 8.96 4.26
CA GLN A 104 -14.72 8.62 5.66
C GLN A 104 -15.55 9.69 6.35
N LEU A 105 -16.60 9.28 7.05
CA LEU A 105 -17.39 10.16 7.91
C LEU A 105 -16.63 10.34 9.22
N GLN A 106 -16.40 11.59 9.61
CA GLN A 106 -15.77 11.96 10.87
C GLN A 106 -16.80 12.03 12.01
N GLU A 107 -16.32 12.12 13.25
CA GLU A 107 -17.17 12.19 14.45
C GLU A 107 -17.99 13.48 14.51
N ASP A 108 -17.47 14.55 13.90
CA ASP A 108 -18.15 15.85 13.72
C ASP A 108 -19.21 15.85 12.60
N GLY A 109 -19.43 14.72 11.94
CA GLY A 109 -20.36 14.58 10.81
C GLY A 109 -19.81 15.06 9.46
N SER A 110 -18.57 15.55 9.39
CA SER A 110 -17.94 15.97 8.13
C SER A 110 -17.38 14.78 7.33
N TRP A 111 -17.28 14.92 6.01
CA TRP A 111 -16.69 13.89 5.14
C TRP A 111 -15.23 14.21 4.80
N ARG A 112 -14.33 13.25 5.07
CA ARG A 112 -12.93 13.29 4.65
C ARG A 112 -12.70 12.43 3.42
N GLY A 113 -12.11 13.01 2.37
CA GLY A 113 -11.65 12.26 1.20
C GLY A 113 -10.41 11.42 1.52
N LEU A 114 -10.43 10.14 1.14
CA LEU A 114 -9.28 9.25 1.24
C LEU A 114 -8.59 9.10 -0.12
N ALA A 115 -7.38 8.53 -0.12
CA ALA A 115 -6.64 8.26 -1.34
C ALA A 115 -7.45 7.36 -2.27
N ALA A 116 -7.60 7.76 -3.54
CA ALA A 116 -8.35 6.98 -4.50
C ALA A 116 -7.72 5.61 -4.74
N VAL A 117 -8.54 4.57 -4.68
CA VAL A 117 -8.15 3.19 -4.97
C VAL A 117 -8.06 3.04 -6.48
N LYS A 118 -6.87 2.72 -6.98
CA LYS A 118 -6.64 2.39 -8.39
C LYS A 118 -6.51 0.88 -8.49
N ALA A 119 -7.38 0.21 -9.23
CA ALA A 119 -7.32 -1.23 -9.42
C ALA A 119 -7.09 -1.56 -10.89
N VAL A 120 -6.11 -2.43 -11.15
CA VAL A 120 -5.81 -2.93 -12.49
C VAL A 120 -6.91 -3.90 -12.90
N ASN A 121 -7.43 -3.73 -14.10
CA ASN A 121 -8.45 -4.63 -14.61
C ASN A 121 -7.83 -5.99 -14.95
N ALA A 122 -8.42 -7.09 -14.48
CA ALA A 122 -7.96 -8.45 -14.79
C ALA A 122 -7.96 -8.73 -16.30
N LEU A 123 -8.83 -8.09 -17.07
CA LEU A 123 -8.88 -8.21 -18.53
C LEU A 123 -7.57 -7.76 -19.20
N LEU A 124 -6.78 -6.88 -18.58
CA LEU A 124 -5.46 -6.52 -19.09
C LEU A 124 -4.54 -7.73 -19.18
N PHE A 125 -4.60 -8.63 -18.19
CA PHE A 125 -3.82 -9.87 -18.20
C PHE A 125 -4.33 -10.82 -19.28
N SER A 126 -5.65 -10.96 -19.41
CA SER A 126 -6.27 -11.80 -20.44
C SER A 126 -5.95 -11.32 -21.85
N ALA A 127 -5.98 -10.01 -22.11
CA ALA A 127 -5.64 -9.40 -23.40
C ALA A 127 -4.21 -9.74 -23.86
N PHE A 128 -3.32 -10.03 -22.90
CA PHE A 128 -1.96 -10.46 -23.15
C PHE A 128 -1.74 -11.96 -22.94
N GLY A 129 -2.77 -12.80 -22.75
CA GLY A 129 -2.60 -14.24 -22.56
C GLY A 129 -1.98 -14.64 -21.20
N LEU A 130 -2.13 -13.80 -20.18
CA LEU A 130 -1.61 -14.03 -18.82
C LEU A 130 -2.70 -14.41 -17.81
N HIS A 131 -3.88 -14.83 -18.28
CA HIS A 131 -5.03 -15.14 -17.43
C HIS A 131 -4.73 -16.26 -16.42
N GLU A 132 -4.27 -17.42 -16.87
CA GLU A 132 -3.96 -18.55 -15.99
C GLU A 132 -2.87 -18.21 -14.97
N ARG A 133 -1.84 -17.46 -15.40
CA ARG A 133 -0.80 -16.99 -14.49
C ARG A 133 -1.37 -16.09 -13.40
N LEU A 134 -2.25 -15.15 -13.75
CA LEU A 134 -2.91 -14.29 -12.77
C LEU A 134 -3.76 -15.13 -11.79
N LYS A 135 -4.55 -16.07 -12.31
CA LYS A 135 -5.39 -16.97 -11.52
C LYS A 135 -4.55 -17.75 -10.50
N HIS A 136 -3.47 -18.39 -10.95
CA HIS A 136 -2.56 -19.12 -10.07
C HIS A 136 -1.94 -18.24 -8.97
N GLU A 137 -1.50 -17.02 -9.28
CA GLU A 137 -0.95 -16.11 -8.27
C GLU A 137 -2.02 -15.68 -7.25
N ARG A 138 -3.25 -15.43 -7.70
CA ARG A 138 -4.38 -15.09 -6.82
C ARG A 138 -4.76 -16.27 -5.92
N ASP A 139 -4.85 -17.48 -6.45
CA ASP A 139 -5.14 -18.68 -5.69
C ASP A 139 -4.05 -18.95 -4.64
N ARG A 140 -2.79 -18.76 -5.03
CA ARG A 140 -1.64 -18.86 -4.10
C ARG A 140 -1.75 -17.82 -2.99
N ALA A 141 -2.12 -16.58 -3.30
CA ALA A 141 -2.31 -15.54 -2.29
C ALA A 141 -3.48 -15.85 -1.35
N ALA A 142 -4.62 -16.31 -1.89
CA ALA A 142 -5.78 -16.73 -1.12
C ALA A 142 -5.43 -17.88 -0.16
N LYS A 143 -4.70 -18.90 -0.63
CA LYS A 143 -4.22 -20.01 0.20
C LYS A 143 -3.28 -19.53 1.32
N ARG A 144 -2.38 -18.57 1.05
CA ARG A 144 -1.52 -17.96 2.09
C ARG A 144 -2.35 -17.24 3.15
N LEU A 145 -3.38 -16.51 2.73
CA LEU A 145 -4.28 -15.82 3.65
C LEU A 145 -5.09 -16.81 4.50
N ALA A 146 -5.62 -17.87 3.88
CA ALA A 146 -6.32 -18.96 4.56
C ALA A 146 -5.45 -19.60 5.64
N LYS A 147 -4.19 -19.91 5.30
CA LYS A 147 -3.23 -20.49 6.24
C LYS A 147 -2.91 -19.56 7.41
N LYS A 148 -2.86 -18.24 7.19
CA LYS A 148 -2.69 -17.24 8.26
C LYS A 148 -3.91 -17.16 9.17
N ALA A 149 -5.11 -17.17 8.59
CA ALA A 149 -6.37 -17.16 9.35
C ALA A 149 -6.52 -18.43 10.21
N ALA A 150 -6.23 -19.61 9.65
CA ALA A 150 -6.26 -20.87 10.36
C ALA A 150 -5.27 -20.92 11.55
N LYS A 151 -4.06 -20.38 11.37
CA LYS A 151 -3.08 -20.24 12.47
C LYS A 151 -3.51 -19.24 13.55
N GLY A 152 -4.33 -18.25 13.20
CA GLY A 152 -4.90 -17.28 14.12
C GLY A 152 -6.21 -17.74 14.79
N GLY A 153 -6.63 -18.99 14.58
CA GLY A 153 -7.79 -19.59 15.26
C GLY A 153 -9.16 -19.19 14.70
N GLY A 154 -9.27 -18.74 13.45
CA GLY A 154 -10.56 -18.33 12.88
C GLY A 154 -10.77 -18.66 11.40
N THR A 155 -12.04 -18.72 11.00
CA THR A 155 -12.47 -18.94 9.61
C THR A 155 -12.12 -17.73 8.73
N ILE A 156 -11.87 -17.90 7.42
CA ILE A 156 -11.49 -16.79 6.50
C ILE A 156 -12.48 -15.60 6.55
N THR A 157 -13.77 -15.91 6.65
CA THR A 157 -14.89 -14.98 6.75
C THR A 157 -14.91 -14.25 8.08
N GLU A 158 -14.51 -14.93 9.15
CA GLU A 158 -14.47 -14.43 10.52
C GLU A 158 -13.25 -13.55 10.76
N TRP A 159 -12.10 -13.89 10.18
CA TRP A 159 -10.92 -13.02 10.17
C TRP A 159 -11.14 -11.75 9.33
N SER A 160 -11.81 -11.87 8.17
CA SER A 160 -12.15 -10.74 7.32
C SER A 160 -13.23 -9.84 7.94
N ARG A 161 -14.25 -10.43 8.58
CA ARG A 161 -15.25 -9.69 9.37
C ARG A 161 -14.62 -9.04 10.59
N ASN A 162 -13.81 -9.74 11.37
CA ASN A 162 -13.14 -9.16 12.53
C ASN A 162 -12.21 -8.02 12.12
N ARG A 163 -11.49 -8.10 10.99
CA ARG A 163 -10.60 -7.01 10.55
C ARG A 163 -11.33 -5.83 9.90
N LEU A 164 -12.56 -6.03 9.39
CA LEU A 164 -13.44 -4.96 8.92
C LEU A 164 -14.25 -4.32 10.06
N VAL A 165 -14.57 -5.08 11.12
CA VAL A 165 -15.30 -4.63 12.31
C VAL A 165 -14.37 -4.00 13.35
N ILE A 166 -13.11 -4.45 13.47
CA ILE A 166 -12.02 -3.78 14.21
C ILE A 166 -11.52 -2.54 13.42
N GLY A 167 -12.44 -1.85 12.74
CA GLY A 167 -12.32 -0.46 12.30
C GLY A 167 -13.00 0.52 13.26
N ARG A 168 -13.76 0.04 14.26
CA ARG A 168 -14.33 0.87 15.34
C ARG A 168 -14.30 0.10 16.67
N SER A 169 -13.66 0.73 17.67
CA SER A 169 -13.68 0.39 19.10
C SER A 169 -13.43 -1.08 19.49
N ALA A 170 -12.15 -1.43 19.64
CA ALA A 170 -11.73 -2.28 20.74
C ALA A 170 -10.66 -1.52 21.51
N THR A 171 -11.05 -0.97 22.65
CA THR A 171 -10.14 -0.61 23.74
C THR A 171 -9.20 -1.79 23.96
N SER A 172 -7.99 -1.66 23.42
CA SER A 172 -6.94 -2.65 23.58
C SER A 172 -6.65 -2.79 25.06
N ARG A 173 -7.09 -3.91 25.66
CA ARG A 173 -6.39 -4.47 26.82
C ARG A 173 -4.98 -4.76 26.32
N ARG A 174 -4.07 -3.84 26.63
CA ARG A 174 -2.64 -3.98 26.40
C ARG A 174 -2.14 -5.13 27.27
N SER A 175 -1.98 -6.30 26.69
CA SER A 175 -0.98 -7.25 27.15
C SER A 175 0.37 -6.70 26.70
N ALA A 176 1.13 -6.19 27.67
CA ALA A 176 2.49 -5.73 27.49
C ALA A 176 3.39 -6.91 27.08
N GLU A 177 3.85 -6.93 25.82
CA GLU A 177 5.04 -7.70 25.46
C GLU A 177 6.27 -6.85 25.75
N SER A 178 6.94 -7.18 26.85
CA SER A 178 8.27 -6.72 27.25
C SER A 178 9.36 -7.39 26.41
N GLY A 179 9.30 -7.22 25.07
CA GLY A 179 10.32 -7.70 24.15
C GLY A 179 11.21 -6.56 23.64
N SER A 180 12.52 -6.77 23.64
CA SER A 180 13.50 -5.81 23.09
C SER A 180 13.18 -5.41 21.64
N PRO A 181 13.47 -4.15 21.23
CA PRO A 181 13.33 -3.71 19.85
C PRO A 181 14.16 -4.56 18.88
N ARG A 182 13.59 -4.87 17.71
CA ARG A 182 14.22 -5.72 16.70
C ARG A 182 15.51 -5.08 16.17
N GLY A 183 16.63 -5.81 16.28
CA GLY A 183 17.92 -5.44 15.68
C GLY A 183 19.03 -5.05 16.66
N ILE A 184 18.76 -5.02 17.97
CA ILE A 184 19.77 -4.72 19.00
C ILE A 184 19.89 -5.89 19.95
N ASP A 185 21.14 -6.23 20.29
CA ASP A 185 21.44 -7.29 21.24
C ASP A 185 20.79 -7.00 22.61
N LEU A 186 20.23 -8.04 23.23
CA LEU A 186 19.40 -7.93 24.43
C LEU A 186 20.19 -7.35 25.61
N GLN A 187 21.47 -7.72 25.73
CA GLN A 187 22.37 -7.20 26.78
C GLN A 187 22.64 -5.71 26.60
N THR A 188 22.93 -5.29 25.37
CA THR A 188 23.19 -3.88 25.03
C THR A 188 21.96 -3.00 25.30
N TYR A 189 20.76 -3.49 24.97
CA TYR A 189 19.52 -2.78 25.26
C TYR A 189 19.26 -2.64 26.77
N GLN A 190 19.52 -3.70 27.54
CA GLN A 190 19.38 -3.66 29.00
C GLN A 190 20.37 -2.70 29.66
N GLN A 191 21.62 -2.67 29.20
CA GLN A 191 22.64 -1.73 29.68
C GLN A 191 22.25 -0.27 29.41
N ALA A 192 21.89 0.05 28.16
CA ALA A 192 21.46 1.41 27.77
C ALA A 192 20.22 1.88 28.55
N ARG A 193 19.30 0.95 28.86
CA ARG A 193 18.12 1.24 29.69
C ARG A 193 18.49 1.54 31.15
N ASN A 194 19.39 0.78 31.74
CA ASN A 194 19.80 0.97 33.12
C ASN A 194 20.58 2.28 33.33
N GLU A 195 21.46 2.62 32.38
CA GLU A 195 22.22 3.87 32.41
C GLU A 195 21.29 5.10 32.32
N LEU A 196 20.30 5.05 31.42
CA LEU A 196 19.36 6.14 31.22
C LEU A 196 18.41 6.33 32.41
N LEU A 197 18.02 5.23 33.07
CA LEU A 197 17.27 5.29 34.33
C LEU A 197 18.08 5.90 35.48
N LEU A 198 19.37 5.59 35.56
CA LEU A 198 20.26 6.18 36.56
C LEU A 198 20.38 7.69 36.35
N ALA A 199 20.59 8.12 35.11
CA ALA A 199 20.67 9.53 34.74
C ALA A 199 19.36 10.28 35.07
N LEU A 200 18.19 9.72 34.72
CA LEU A 200 16.90 10.35 35.01
C LEU A 200 16.61 10.47 36.51
N LYS A 201 17.01 9.48 37.32
CA LYS A 201 16.90 9.55 38.78
C LYS A 201 17.84 10.59 39.39
N GLN A 202 19.02 10.80 38.80
CA GLN A 202 19.94 11.84 39.25
C GLN A 202 19.45 13.24 38.89
N THR A 203 18.89 13.45 37.70
CA THR A 203 18.38 14.76 37.28
C THR A 203 17.04 15.10 37.91
N TYR A 204 16.21 14.09 38.20
CA TYR A 204 14.88 14.25 38.79
C TYR A 204 14.69 13.30 39.99
N PRO A 205 15.32 13.60 41.14
CA PRO A 205 15.36 12.69 42.29
C PRO A 205 13.99 12.44 42.94
N ASN A 206 13.02 13.34 42.73
CA ASN A 206 11.68 13.25 43.30
C ASN A 206 10.64 12.64 42.34
N MET A 207 11.04 12.24 41.13
CA MET A 207 10.13 11.66 40.15
C MET A 207 9.79 10.21 40.53
N ALA A 208 8.51 9.85 40.45
CA ALA A 208 8.05 8.52 40.83
C ALA A 208 8.70 7.45 39.92
N ALA A 209 9.12 6.32 40.50
CA ALA A 209 9.86 5.30 39.77
C ALA A 209 9.12 4.77 38.52
N GLY A 210 7.79 4.72 38.54
CA GLY A 210 6.97 4.35 37.40
C GLY A 210 7.06 5.34 36.24
N GLU A 211 7.14 6.64 36.53
CA GLU A 211 7.23 7.71 35.55
C GLU A 211 8.63 7.78 34.92
N CYS A 212 9.68 7.61 35.73
CA CYS A 212 11.06 7.50 35.22
C CYS A 212 11.21 6.32 34.23
N ASN A 213 10.57 5.19 34.54
CA ASN A 213 10.58 4.01 33.67
C ASN A 213 9.87 4.27 32.34
N ALA A 214 8.71 4.93 32.37
CA ALA A 214 7.98 5.29 31.17
C ALA A 214 8.76 6.27 30.28
N GLU A 215 9.42 7.25 30.90
CA GLU A 215 10.20 8.26 30.19
C GLU A 215 11.47 7.67 29.57
N ALA A 216 12.15 6.76 30.28
CA ALA A 216 13.31 6.06 29.75
C ALA A 216 12.97 5.21 28.51
N GLU A 217 11.84 4.51 28.54
CA GLU A 217 11.37 3.73 27.40
C GLU A 217 10.95 4.62 26.22
N ARG A 218 10.39 5.81 26.49
CA ARG A 218 10.04 6.79 25.46
C ARG A 218 11.28 7.28 24.71
N ILE A 219 12.34 7.63 25.46
CA ILE A 219 13.61 8.13 24.90
C ILE A 219 14.34 7.03 24.13
N LEU A 220 14.41 5.81 24.66
CA LEU A 220 15.02 4.69 23.92
C LEU A 220 14.26 4.38 22.64
N ARG A 221 12.91 4.35 22.68
CA ARG A 221 12.11 4.09 21.48
C ARG A 221 12.22 5.21 20.44
N SER A 222 12.45 6.46 20.84
CA SER A 222 12.68 7.55 19.89
C SER A 222 14.05 7.43 19.23
N LYS A 223 15.11 7.18 20.01
CA LYS A 223 16.49 7.01 19.51
C LYS A 223 16.64 5.80 18.59
N LEU A 224 15.92 4.71 18.87
CA LEU A 224 15.96 3.48 18.06
C LEU A 224 15.10 3.53 16.79
N ARG A 225 14.32 4.62 16.61
CA ARG A 225 13.54 4.88 15.41
C ARG A 225 14.17 5.96 14.51
N ALA A 226 15.19 6.67 15.01
CA ALA A 226 16.00 7.63 14.27
C ALA A 226 17.18 6.91 13.61
#